data_AF-A0A3R9N3F8-F1
#
_entry.id   AF-A0A3R9N3F8-F1
#
_cell.length_a   1.000
_cell.length_b   1.000
_cell.length_c   1.000
_cell.angle_alpha   90.00
_cell.angle_beta   90.00
_cell.angle_gamma   90.00
#
_symmetry.space_group_name_H-M   'P 1'
#
loop_
_entity.id
_entity.type
_entity.pdbx_description
1 polymer ?
#
loop_
_entity_poly.entity_id
_entity_poly.type
_entity_poly.pdbx_seq_one_letter_code
_entity_poly.pdbx_strand_id
1 'polypeptide(L)'
;MRHRILEPLTATDNLVLLFNAYLRGLSTFDMVTVPRESMRACNALFTQQEAGKLPKYPISDQARRYYEMTVLSNSLHSLHRSIAGALRLLTTFLTTYELDLTRYAAESRMRSIDEWGSEDESDWEPDGFDEEGQVWKVTYKDDPESLAPYTLHHDLAQFFAGYDERGEFIGTSRAQDYAVYSHAVATQTELSLRNFFTQVLGKELSISRVEPDGTTSPVSLADQIEDELNEDIVNANLVAEFNAVLTKCEELAQIYHTMPLDSLPLYLQLHGWLNTIVHEIPRFEAPRGFAGLTE
;
A
#
# COMPACT_ATOMS: atom_id res chain seq x y z
N MET A 1 -9.77 -3.40 -23.62
CA MET A 1 -9.01 -3.50 -22.35
C MET A 1 -9.82 -2.81 -21.27
N ARG A 2 -10.22 -3.53 -20.21
CA ARG A 2 -10.85 -2.89 -19.04
C ARG A 2 -9.77 -2.16 -18.26
N HIS A 3 -9.93 -0.86 -18.02
CA HIS A 3 -9.12 -0.15 -17.03
C HIS A 3 -9.47 -0.72 -15.65
N ARG A 4 -8.49 -1.32 -14.96
CA ARG A 4 -8.61 -1.70 -13.55
C ARG A 4 -8.11 -0.54 -12.71
N ILE A 5 -8.90 -0.11 -11.74
CA ILE A 5 -8.51 0.96 -10.81
C ILE A 5 -7.60 0.39 -9.72
N LEU A 6 -7.86 -0.85 -9.33
CA LEU A 6 -7.11 -1.57 -8.31
C LEU A 6 -5.91 -2.27 -8.93
N GLU A 7 -4.80 -1.55 -9.03
CA GLU A 7 -3.54 -2.13 -9.49
C GLU A 7 -2.91 -2.98 -8.36
N PRO A 8 -2.42 -4.20 -8.66
CA PRO A 8 -1.74 -5.01 -7.67
C PRO A 8 -0.31 -4.51 -7.45
N LEU A 9 0.13 -4.57 -6.20
CA LEU A 9 1.52 -4.32 -5.82
C LEU A 9 2.42 -5.44 -6.37
N THR A 10 3.61 -5.10 -6.86
CA THR A 10 4.49 -6.02 -7.61
C THR A 10 5.52 -6.76 -6.75
N ALA A 11 5.68 -6.44 -5.47
CA ALA A 11 6.63 -7.13 -4.60
C ALA A 11 6.09 -8.49 -4.11
N THR A 12 6.94 -9.26 -3.41
CA THR A 12 6.62 -10.64 -2.99
C THR A 12 6.68 -10.85 -1.48
N ASP A 13 6.83 -9.78 -0.71
CA ASP A 13 6.76 -9.84 0.76
C ASP A 13 5.33 -10.09 1.24
N ASN A 14 5.18 -10.52 2.50
CA ASN A 14 3.87 -10.93 3.01
C ASN A 14 2.93 -9.72 3.12
N LEU A 15 3.44 -8.51 3.38
CA LEU A 15 2.66 -7.27 3.40
C LEU A 15 2.00 -7.00 2.04
N VAL A 16 2.74 -7.17 0.95
CA VAL A 16 2.14 -7.10 -0.39
C VAL A 16 1.08 -8.17 -0.60
N LEU A 17 1.29 -9.41 -0.14
CA LEU A 17 0.28 -10.45 -0.26
C LEU A 17 -1.02 -10.08 0.46
N LEU A 18 -0.91 -9.51 1.67
CA LEU A 18 -2.05 -8.97 2.42
C LEU A 18 -2.76 -7.84 1.65
N PHE A 19 -2.02 -6.82 1.19
CA PHE A 19 -2.61 -5.69 0.47
C PHE A 19 -3.26 -6.12 -0.84
N ASN A 20 -2.62 -7.03 -1.58
CA ASN A 20 -3.19 -7.59 -2.81
C ASN A 20 -4.44 -8.45 -2.54
N ALA A 21 -4.48 -9.21 -1.44
CA ALA A 21 -5.67 -9.93 -1.03
C ALA A 21 -6.82 -8.96 -0.68
N TYR A 22 -6.53 -7.89 0.05
CA TYR A 22 -7.49 -6.83 0.37
C TYR A 22 -8.04 -6.14 -0.90
N LEU A 23 -7.15 -5.76 -1.83
CA LEU A 23 -7.55 -5.19 -3.13
C LEU A 23 -8.43 -6.14 -3.95
N ARG A 24 -8.14 -7.45 -3.93
CA ARG A 24 -8.99 -8.44 -4.59
C ARG A 24 -10.36 -8.56 -3.95
N GLY A 25 -10.46 -8.43 -2.62
CA GLY A 25 -11.74 -8.38 -1.93
C GLY A 25 -12.65 -7.25 -2.42
N LEU A 26 -12.04 -6.16 -2.91
CA LEU A 26 -12.75 -5.01 -3.50
C LEU A 26 -12.98 -5.14 -5.02
N SER A 27 -12.66 -6.25 -5.66
CA SER A 27 -12.78 -6.42 -7.12
C SER A 27 -14.22 -6.27 -7.63
N THR A 28 -15.20 -6.73 -6.87
CA THR A 28 -16.63 -6.53 -7.20
C THR A 28 -17.00 -5.04 -7.16
N PHE A 29 -16.42 -4.27 -6.23
CA PHE A 29 -16.58 -2.83 -6.16
C PHE A 29 -15.93 -2.13 -7.37
N ASP A 30 -14.75 -2.54 -7.79
CA ASP A 30 -14.09 -2.03 -9.01
C ASP A 30 -15.00 -2.20 -10.24
N MET A 31 -15.56 -3.40 -10.44
CA MET A 31 -16.44 -3.69 -11.57
C MET A 31 -17.69 -2.79 -11.65
N VAL A 32 -18.23 -2.34 -10.52
CA VAL A 32 -19.45 -1.50 -10.48
C VAL A 32 -19.16 -0.01 -10.41
N THR A 33 -17.92 0.40 -10.13
CA THR A 33 -17.51 1.80 -9.95
C THR A 33 -16.78 2.39 -11.15
N VAL A 34 -16.21 1.55 -12.04
CA VAL A 34 -15.58 2.02 -13.28
C VAL A 34 -16.58 2.78 -14.16
N PRO A 35 -16.29 4.05 -14.54
CA PRO A 35 -17.14 4.84 -15.41
C PRO A 35 -17.41 4.15 -16.74
N ARG A 36 -18.64 4.29 -17.26
CA ARG A 36 -19.03 3.68 -18.53
C ARG A 36 -18.19 4.21 -19.69
N GLU A 37 -17.74 3.29 -20.54
CA GLU A 37 -16.62 3.42 -21.48
C GLU A 37 -16.76 4.46 -22.62
N SER A 38 -17.85 5.24 -22.74
CA SER A 38 -17.97 6.23 -23.83
C SER A 38 -18.44 7.61 -23.38
N MET A 39 -17.81 8.64 -23.95
CA MET A 39 -18.24 10.04 -23.83
C MET A 39 -19.69 10.26 -24.25
N ARG A 40 -20.20 9.42 -25.17
CA ARG A 40 -21.63 9.43 -25.56
C ARG A 40 -22.54 9.03 -24.40
N ALA A 41 -22.20 7.99 -23.65
CA ALA A 41 -22.96 7.57 -22.47
C ALA A 41 -22.86 8.60 -21.34
N CYS A 42 -21.68 9.21 -21.17
CA CYS A 42 -21.46 10.28 -20.21
C CYS A 42 -22.32 11.52 -20.53
N ASN A 43 -22.27 12.02 -21.77
CA ASN A 43 -23.07 13.16 -22.22
C ASN A 43 -24.58 12.89 -22.10
N ALA A 44 -25.04 11.67 -22.39
CA ALA A 44 -26.44 11.30 -22.23
C ALA A 44 -26.89 11.35 -20.76
N LEU A 45 -26.03 10.99 -19.81
CA LEU A 45 -26.32 11.09 -18.38
C LEU A 45 -26.36 12.55 -17.92
N PHE A 46 -25.40 13.39 -18.35
CA PHE A 46 -25.42 14.83 -18.04
C PHE A 46 -26.69 15.50 -18.58
N THR A 47 -27.05 15.19 -19.83
CA THR A 47 -28.28 15.72 -20.46
C THR A 47 -29.54 15.26 -19.71
N GLN A 48 -29.58 14.02 -19.21
CA GLN A 48 -30.71 13.52 -18.41
C GLN A 48 -30.82 14.24 -17.06
N GLN A 49 -29.68 14.48 -16.40
CA GLN A 49 -29.62 15.18 -15.13
C GLN A 49 -30.02 16.66 -15.28
N GLU A 50 -29.54 17.34 -16.32
CA GLU A 50 -29.96 18.71 -16.67
C GLU A 50 -31.46 18.80 -16.99
N ALA A 51 -32.02 17.76 -17.62
CA ALA A 51 -33.45 17.65 -17.89
C ALA A 51 -34.30 17.32 -16.64
N GLY A 52 -33.71 17.31 -15.44
CA GLY A 52 -34.39 17.02 -14.18
C GLY A 52 -34.81 15.56 -14.00
N LYS A 53 -34.35 14.65 -14.87
CA LYS A 53 -34.56 13.21 -14.69
C LYS A 53 -33.53 12.73 -13.68
N LEU A 54 -33.98 12.28 -12.52
CA LEU A 54 -33.10 11.64 -11.52
C LEU A 54 -32.60 10.31 -12.10
N PRO A 55 -31.33 10.19 -12.51
CA PRO A 55 -30.79 8.90 -12.85
C PRO A 55 -30.83 8.00 -11.61
N LYS A 56 -30.95 6.68 -11.81
CA LYS A 56 -30.93 5.70 -10.71
C LYS A 56 -29.68 5.83 -9.83
N TYR A 57 -28.58 6.33 -10.41
CA TYR A 57 -27.34 6.67 -9.71
C TYR A 57 -26.82 8.02 -10.24
N PRO A 58 -26.66 9.05 -9.40
CA PRO A 58 -26.05 10.33 -9.77
C PRO A 58 -24.62 10.16 -10.31
N ILE A 59 -24.25 10.97 -11.31
CA ILE A 59 -22.88 10.99 -11.87
C ILE A 59 -21.85 11.32 -10.80
N SER A 60 -22.19 12.23 -9.88
CA SER A 60 -21.37 12.61 -8.73
C SER A 60 -21.00 11.42 -7.85
N ASP A 61 -21.94 10.49 -7.64
CA ASP A 61 -21.75 9.36 -6.74
C ASP A 61 -20.85 8.30 -7.39
N GLN A 62 -20.99 8.10 -8.70
CA GLN A 62 -20.10 7.24 -9.47
C GLN A 62 -18.67 7.80 -9.53
N ALA A 63 -18.54 9.09 -9.81
CA ALA A 63 -17.25 9.77 -9.82
C ALA A 63 -16.58 9.71 -8.44
N ARG A 64 -17.33 9.97 -7.36
CA ARG A 64 -16.82 9.88 -5.99
C ARG A 64 -16.24 8.51 -5.69
N ARG A 65 -16.99 7.43 -5.93
CA ARG A 65 -16.51 6.06 -5.67
C ARG A 65 -15.28 5.70 -6.49
N TYR A 66 -15.24 6.14 -7.76
CA TYR A 66 -14.06 5.98 -8.62
C TYR A 66 -12.81 6.65 -8.02
N TYR A 67 -12.96 7.91 -7.57
CA TYR A 67 -11.86 8.64 -6.92
C TYR A 67 -11.44 7.97 -5.61
N GLU A 68 -12.38 7.59 -4.75
CA GLU A 68 -12.06 6.96 -3.47
C GLU A 68 -11.33 5.62 -3.67
N MET A 69 -11.72 4.80 -4.65
CA MET A 69 -11.02 3.55 -4.99
C MET A 69 -9.61 3.78 -5.54
N THR A 70 -9.43 4.84 -6.34
CA THR A 70 -8.11 5.23 -6.86
C THR A 70 -7.21 5.69 -5.71
N VAL A 71 -7.74 6.51 -4.80
CA VAL A 71 -7.02 6.98 -3.60
C VAL A 71 -6.65 5.79 -2.72
N LEU A 72 -7.57 4.85 -2.48
CA LEU A 72 -7.30 3.64 -1.71
C LEU A 72 -6.16 2.82 -2.31
N SER A 73 -6.19 2.58 -3.63
CA SER A 73 -5.12 1.84 -4.30
C SER A 73 -3.77 2.55 -4.16
N ASN A 74 -3.71 3.85 -4.44
CA ASN A 74 -2.47 4.65 -4.32
C ASN A 74 -1.95 4.71 -2.87
N SER A 75 -2.87 4.76 -1.91
CA SER A 75 -2.57 4.75 -0.49
C SER A 75 -1.81 3.46 -0.12
N LEU A 76 -2.34 2.28 -0.49
CA LEU A 76 -1.71 1.01 -0.14
C LEU A 76 -0.31 0.87 -0.76
N HIS A 77 -0.12 1.37 -1.99
CA HIS A 77 1.20 1.44 -2.61
C HIS A 77 2.16 2.36 -1.87
N SER A 78 1.68 3.54 -1.45
CA SER A 78 2.49 4.52 -0.73
C SER A 78 2.87 4.01 0.66
N LEU A 79 1.92 3.43 1.38
CA LEU A 79 2.16 2.82 2.68
C LEU A 79 3.17 1.68 2.60
N HIS A 80 3.04 0.78 1.61
CA HIS A 80 4.03 -0.29 1.39
C HIS A 80 5.41 0.29 1.09
N ARG A 81 5.50 1.28 0.19
CA ARG A 81 6.77 1.94 -0.15
C ARG A 81 7.41 2.56 1.08
N SER A 82 6.64 3.21 1.94
CA SER A 82 7.13 3.84 3.16
C SER A 82 7.63 2.82 4.18
N ILE A 83 6.87 1.75 4.43
CA ILE A 83 7.26 0.65 5.33
C ILE A 83 8.53 -0.05 4.82
N ALA A 84 8.55 -0.44 3.55
CA ALA A 84 9.69 -1.13 2.95
C ALA A 84 10.92 -0.21 2.85
N GLY A 85 10.71 1.07 2.56
CA GLY A 85 11.75 2.10 2.51
C GLY A 85 12.42 2.29 3.87
N ALA A 86 11.62 2.46 4.93
CA ALA A 86 12.12 2.57 6.30
C ALA A 86 12.86 1.30 6.75
N LEU A 87 12.30 0.12 6.46
CA LEU A 87 12.94 -1.16 6.78
C LEU A 87 14.28 -1.31 6.07
N ARG A 88 14.35 -0.94 4.79
CA ARG A 88 15.59 -0.97 4.01
C ARG A 88 16.62 -0.02 4.56
N LEU A 89 16.23 1.22 4.87
CA LEU A 89 17.15 2.21 5.45
C LEU A 89 17.77 1.71 6.75
N LEU A 90 16.92 1.21 7.67
CA LEU A 90 17.38 0.63 8.93
C LEU A 90 18.24 -0.60 8.70
N THR A 91 17.86 -1.50 7.79
CA THR A 91 18.69 -2.68 7.47
C THR A 91 20.06 -2.26 6.96
N THR A 92 20.14 -1.28 6.06
CA THR A 92 21.42 -0.75 5.56
C THR A 92 22.23 -0.13 6.70
N PHE A 93 21.60 0.62 7.60
CA PHE A 93 22.25 1.13 8.82
C PHE A 93 22.87 0.00 9.66
N LEU A 94 22.09 -1.05 9.95
CA LEU A 94 22.54 -2.19 10.75
C LEU A 94 23.68 -2.98 10.10
N THR A 95 23.65 -3.18 8.77
CA THR A 95 24.60 -4.07 8.09
C THR A 95 25.83 -3.37 7.54
N THR A 96 25.68 -2.15 7.04
CA THR A 96 26.75 -1.44 6.31
C THR A 96 27.56 -0.54 7.25
N TYR A 97 26.86 0.08 8.19
CA TYR A 97 27.45 1.02 9.16
C TYR A 97 27.66 0.38 10.53
N GLU A 98 27.26 -0.88 10.72
CA GLU A 98 27.51 -1.66 11.94
C GLU A 98 27.07 -0.94 13.23
N LEU A 99 25.92 -0.24 13.18
CA LEU A 99 25.36 0.58 14.27
C LEU A 99 26.11 1.89 14.57
N ASP A 100 27.05 2.31 13.73
CA ASP A 100 27.78 3.56 13.91
C ASP A 100 27.01 4.77 13.34
N LEU A 101 26.36 5.53 14.21
CA LEU A 101 25.63 6.76 13.86
C LEU A 101 26.53 7.86 13.32
N THR A 102 27.78 7.95 13.80
CA THR A 102 28.71 9.01 13.36
C THR A 102 29.17 8.74 11.95
N ARG A 103 29.54 7.48 11.67
CA ARG A 103 29.89 7.02 10.32
C ARG A 103 28.71 7.19 9.37
N TYR A 104 27.51 6.81 9.79
CA TYR A 104 26.30 7.01 9.00
C TYR A 104 26.11 8.49 8.63
N ALA A 105 26.19 9.39 9.61
CA ALA A 105 25.98 10.82 9.37
C ALA A 105 27.04 11.43 8.47
N ALA A 106 28.31 11.06 8.63
CA ALA A 106 29.40 11.52 7.77
C ALA A 106 29.21 11.08 6.31
N GLU A 107 28.88 9.80 6.08
CA GLU A 107 28.64 9.28 4.73
C GLU A 107 27.32 9.83 4.13
N SER A 108 26.27 10.03 4.94
CA SER A 108 25.01 10.66 4.50
C SER A 108 25.25 12.12 4.09
N ARG A 109 26.04 12.87 4.86
CA ARG A 109 26.48 14.23 4.50
C ARG A 109 27.21 14.23 3.16
N MET A 110 28.21 13.37 3.00
CA MET A 110 28.98 13.30 1.76
C MET A 110 28.09 13.01 0.57
N ARG A 111 27.16 12.06 0.69
CA ARG A 111 26.20 11.73 -0.36
C ARG A 111 25.27 12.90 -0.69
N SER A 112 24.75 13.58 0.32
CA SER A 112 23.82 14.69 0.14
C SER A 112 24.49 15.89 -0.55
N ILE A 113 25.72 16.22 -0.17
CA ILE A 113 26.49 17.31 -0.81
C ILE A 113 26.90 16.92 -2.23
N ASP A 114 27.28 15.67 -2.45
CA ASP A 114 27.62 15.16 -3.79
C ASP A 114 26.41 15.20 -4.74
N GLU A 115 25.21 14.86 -4.25
CA GLU A 115 23.98 14.84 -5.06
C GLU A 115 23.37 16.23 -5.28
N TRP A 116 23.37 17.10 -4.26
CA TRP A 116 22.62 18.37 -4.27
C TRP A 116 23.50 19.62 -4.28
N GLY A 117 24.80 19.46 -4.09
CA GLY A 117 25.75 20.56 -3.93
C GLY A 117 25.76 21.15 -2.52
N SER A 118 26.78 21.97 -2.24
CA SER A 118 26.84 22.82 -1.05
C SER A 118 27.30 24.22 -1.44
N GLU A 119 26.72 25.23 -0.80
CA GLU A 119 27.14 26.63 -0.93
C GLU A 119 28.38 26.97 -0.08
N ASP A 120 28.77 26.08 0.84
CA ASP A 120 29.97 26.25 1.67
C ASP A 120 31.20 25.71 0.92
N GLU A 121 32.11 26.62 0.51
CA GLU A 121 33.37 26.25 -0.15
C GLU A 121 34.24 25.31 0.70
N SER A 122 34.09 25.33 2.03
CA SER A 122 34.83 24.44 2.94
C SER A 122 34.36 22.98 2.89
N ASP A 123 33.29 22.69 2.17
CA ASP A 123 32.79 21.34 1.94
C ASP A 123 33.49 20.64 0.78
N TRP A 124 34.33 21.35 0.02
CA TRP A 124 34.98 20.84 -1.17
C TRP A 124 36.50 20.88 -1.04
N GLU A 125 37.16 19.80 -1.46
CA GLU A 125 38.61 19.75 -1.58
C GLU A 125 39.06 19.24 -2.95
N PRO A 126 40.24 19.69 -3.43
CA PRO A 126 40.82 19.20 -4.68
C PRO A 126 41.01 17.67 -4.69
N ASP A 127 40.44 16.98 -5.66
CA ASP A 127 40.60 15.53 -5.89
C ASP A 127 41.39 15.20 -7.17
N GLY A 128 42.39 16.02 -7.46
CA GLY A 128 43.24 15.86 -8.64
C GLY A 128 42.67 16.49 -9.90
N PHE A 129 43.13 16.03 -11.07
CA PHE A 129 42.78 16.60 -12.36
C PHE A 129 42.34 15.50 -13.33
N ASP A 130 41.28 15.77 -14.09
CA ASP A 130 40.82 14.95 -15.21
C ASP A 130 40.96 15.70 -16.55
N GLU A 131 40.38 15.16 -17.63
CA GLU A 131 40.43 15.75 -18.97
C GLU A 131 39.70 17.10 -19.07
N GLU A 132 38.83 17.42 -18.09
CA GLU A 132 37.97 18.60 -18.06
C GLU A 132 38.47 19.65 -17.06
N GLY A 133 39.32 19.27 -16.09
CA GLY A 133 40.04 20.20 -15.23
C GLY A 133 40.22 19.70 -13.80
N GLN A 134 40.16 20.63 -12.83
CA GLN A 134 40.25 20.32 -11.41
C GLN A 134 38.99 19.58 -10.96
N VAL A 135 39.16 18.35 -10.48
CA VAL A 135 38.08 17.57 -9.86
C VAL A 135 37.98 17.96 -8.40
N TRP A 136 36.75 18.06 -7.90
CA TRP A 136 36.46 18.36 -6.49
C TRP A 136 35.77 17.16 -5.87
N LYS A 137 36.11 16.86 -4.62
CA LYS A 137 35.37 15.91 -3.80
C LYS A 137 34.89 16.55 -2.52
N VAL A 138 33.90 15.92 -1.90
CA VAL A 138 33.38 16.37 -0.61
C VAL A 138 34.40 16.09 0.49
N THR A 139 34.75 17.13 1.25
CA THR A 139 35.63 17.03 2.41
C THR A 139 34.95 16.22 3.52
N TYR A 140 35.70 15.26 4.07
CA TYR A 140 35.26 14.49 5.24
C TYR A 140 35.25 15.38 6.49
N LYS A 141 34.10 15.44 7.18
CA LYS A 141 33.92 16.13 8.47
C LYS A 141 33.23 15.15 9.43
N ASP A 142 33.71 15.08 10.66
CA ASP A 142 33.17 14.25 11.74
C ASP A 142 32.71 15.06 12.96
N ASP A 143 32.77 16.40 12.88
CA ASP A 143 32.34 17.27 13.96
C ASP A 143 30.81 17.30 14.10
N PRO A 144 30.28 17.36 15.34
CA PRO A 144 28.84 17.31 15.58
C PRO A 144 28.03 18.42 14.91
N GLU A 145 28.62 19.60 14.70
CA GLU A 145 27.92 20.74 14.09
C GLU A 145 27.65 20.49 12.61
N SER A 146 28.65 19.99 11.87
CA SER A 146 28.52 19.64 10.46
C SER A 146 27.62 18.43 10.22
N LEU A 147 27.54 17.50 11.19
CA LEU A 147 26.76 16.27 11.08
C LEU A 147 25.31 16.40 11.57
N ALA A 148 24.97 17.46 12.31
CA ALA A 148 23.65 17.65 12.93
C ALA A 148 22.43 17.45 12.00
N PRO A 149 22.44 17.86 10.71
CA PRO A 149 21.29 17.65 9.83
C PRO A 149 21.24 16.25 9.19
N TYR A 150 22.33 15.49 9.20
CA TYR A 150 22.47 14.22 8.45
C TYR A 150 22.23 12.99 9.33
N THR A 151 21.28 13.10 10.26
CA THR A 151 21.00 12.01 11.21
C THR A 151 20.13 10.93 10.56
N LEU A 152 20.28 9.69 11.06
CA LEU A 152 19.38 8.60 10.70
C LEU A 152 17.91 8.93 10.99
N HIS A 153 17.66 9.70 12.06
CA HIS A 153 16.32 10.19 12.38
C HIS A 153 15.77 11.06 11.25
N HIS A 154 16.55 12.02 10.76
CA HIS A 154 16.14 12.91 9.68
C HIS A 154 15.81 12.11 8.41
N ASP A 155 16.66 11.16 8.03
CA ASP A 155 16.44 10.33 6.84
C ASP A 155 15.22 9.41 7.00
N LEU A 156 14.92 8.94 8.21
CA LEU A 156 13.69 8.18 8.49
C LEU A 156 12.43 9.02 8.38
N ALA A 157 12.51 10.34 8.63
CA ALA A 157 11.36 11.24 8.64
C ALA A 157 10.54 11.21 7.36
N GLN A 158 11.17 10.93 6.21
CA GLN A 158 10.50 10.85 4.91
C GLN A 158 9.50 9.69 4.78
N PHE A 159 9.62 8.65 5.62
CA PHE A 159 8.73 7.49 5.62
C PHE A 159 7.63 7.59 6.67
N PHE A 160 7.82 8.47 7.64
CA PHE A 160 6.82 8.86 8.64
C PHE A 160 6.19 10.18 8.19
N ALA A 161 5.15 10.66 8.89
CA ALA A 161 4.51 11.91 8.50
C ALA A 161 5.52 13.09 8.54
N GLY A 162 5.98 13.53 7.36
CA GLY A 162 7.00 14.57 7.21
C GLY A 162 6.80 15.41 5.95
N TYR A 163 6.45 16.68 6.17
CA TYR A 163 6.40 17.89 5.29
C TYR A 163 5.83 17.84 3.86
N ASP A 164 5.83 16.72 3.15
CA ASP A 164 5.28 16.62 1.79
C ASP A 164 3.88 15.98 1.84
N GLU A 165 2.83 16.77 1.63
CA GLU A 165 1.42 16.39 1.80
C GLU A 165 0.90 15.39 0.73
N ARG A 166 1.78 14.65 0.07
CA ARG A 166 1.44 13.78 -1.07
C ARG A 166 1.66 12.31 -0.75
N GLY A 167 0.56 11.61 -0.48
CA GLY A 167 0.51 10.16 -0.33
C GLY A 167 0.37 9.72 1.12
N GLU A 168 0.42 8.40 1.32
CA GLU A 168 0.35 7.79 2.65
C GLU A 168 1.73 7.42 3.19
N PHE A 169 1.92 7.70 4.48
CA PHE A 169 3.14 7.43 5.23
C PHE A 169 2.82 6.50 6.41
N ILE A 170 3.87 6.06 7.11
CA ILE A 170 3.69 5.24 8.30
C ILE A 170 2.94 6.07 9.36
N GLY A 171 1.72 5.62 9.71
CA GLY A 171 0.89 6.20 10.77
C GLY A 171 -0.03 7.36 10.34
N THR A 172 -0.16 7.66 9.04
CA THR A 172 -1.08 8.71 8.56
C THR A 172 -2.53 8.25 8.48
N SER A 173 -2.77 7.10 7.86
CA SER A 173 -4.09 6.49 7.79
C SER A 173 -4.38 5.58 8.99
N ARG A 174 -5.64 5.59 9.44
CA ARG A 174 -6.16 4.74 10.50
C ARG A 174 -7.15 3.70 9.98
N ALA A 175 -7.44 2.70 10.80
CA ALA A 175 -8.46 1.69 10.48
C ALA A 175 -9.84 2.31 10.19
N GLN A 176 -10.18 3.46 10.82
CA GLN A 176 -11.45 4.16 10.56
C GLN A 176 -11.53 4.74 9.14
N ASP A 177 -10.41 5.14 8.55
CA ASP A 177 -10.37 5.74 7.21
C ASP A 177 -10.71 4.70 6.11
N TYR A 178 -10.45 3.41 6.39
CA TYR A 178 -10.81 2.28 5.52
C TYR A 178 -12.12 1.60 5.91
N ALA A 179 -12.84 2.03 6.95
CA ALA A 179 -13.93 1.27 7.56
C ALA A 179 -14.99 0.80 6.55
N VAL A 180 -15.36 1.65 5.60
CA VAL A 180 -16.34 1.31 4.54
C VAL A 180 -15.85 0.19 3.63
N TYR A 181 -14.57 0.24 3.24
CA TYR A 181 -13.93 -0.76 2.37
C TYR A 181 -13.63 -2.05 3.12
N SER A 182 -13.19 -1.95 4.36
CA SER A 182 -12.97 -3.10 5.25
C SER A 182 -14.28 -3.83 5.53
N HIS A 183 -15.39 -3.11 5.69
CA HIS A 183 -16.71 -3.74 5.77
C HIS A 183 -17.07 -4.46 4.46
N ALA A 184 -16.86 -3.83 3.31
CA ALA A 184 -17.11 -4.44 2.00
C ALA A 184 -16.29 -5.71 1.75
N VAL A 185 -15.01 -5.75 2.17
CA VAL A 185 -14.17 -6.96 2.11
C VAL A 185 -14.70 -8.02 3.07
N ALA A 186 -15.04 -7.66 4.31
CA ALA A 186 -15.55 -8.60 5.30
C ALA A 186 -16.87 -9.27 4.86
N THR A 187 -17.73 -8.56 4.10
CA THR A 187 -19.03 -9.06 3.63
C THR A 187 -19.03 -9.41 2.14
N GLN A 188 -17.87 -9.76 1.56
CA GLN A 188 -17.75 -9.97 0.12
C GLN A 188 -18.63 -11.12 -0.40
N THR A 189 -18.83 -12.17 0.41
CA THR A 189 -19.69 -13.33 0.10
C THR A 189 -21.15 -12.93 -0.12
N GLU A 190 -21.69 -12.02 0.72
CA GLU A 190 -23.03 -11.44 0.57
C GLU A 190 -23.15 -10.65 -0.74
N LEU A 191 -22.06 -9.96 -1.10
CA LEU A 191 -21.94 -9.14 -2.30
C LEU A 191 -21.47 -9.93 -3.53
N SER A 192 -21.33 -11.25 -3.43
CA SER A 192 -20.93 -12.08 -4.56
C SER A 192 -21.93 -11.92 -5.70
N LEU A 193 -21.43 -11.89 -6.94
CA LEU A 193 -22.28 -11.77 -8.13
C LEU A 193 -23.39 -12.83 -8.15
N ARG A 194 -23.09 -14.02 -7.63
CA ARG A 194 -24.07 -15.10 -7.46
C ARG A 194 -25.24 -14.66 -6.59
N ASN A 195 -24.99 -14.22 -5.36
CA ASN A 195 -26.04 -13.82 -4.43
C ASN A 195 -26.83 -12.62 -4.96
N PHE A 196 -26.13 -11.68 -5.60
CA PHE A 196 -26.76 -10.57 -6.30
C PHE A 196 -27.71 -11.05 -7.43
N PHE A 197 -27.27 -11.95 -8.30
CA PHE A 197 -28.11 -12.47 -9.39
C PHE A 197 -29.26 -13.35 -8.88
N THR A 198 -29.06 -14.13 -7.83
CA THR A 198 -30.14 -14.92 -7.20
C THR A 198 -31.24 -14.01 -6.67
N GLN A 199 -30.87 -12.90 -6.00
CA GLN A 199 -31.83 -11.91 -5.50
C GLN A 199 -32.59 -11.19 -6.64
N VAL A 200 -31.91 -10.89 -7.76
CA VAL A 200 -32.51 -10.16 -8.89
C VAL A 200 -33.37 -11.06 -9.79
N LEU A 201 -32.92 -12.29 -10.06
CA LEU A 201 -33.56 -13.21 -11.00
C LEU A 201 -34.58 -14.14 -10.31
N GLY A 202 -34.57 -14.22 -8.97
CA GLY A 202 -35.42 -15.13 -8.20
C GLY A 202 -35.15 -16.61 -8.49
N LYS A 203 -33.98 -16.93 -9.04
CA LYS A 203 -33.55 -18.29 -9.38
C LYS A 203 -32.18 -18.55 -8.79
N GLU A 204 -32.06 -19.66 -8.07
CA GLU A 204 -30.81 -20.10 -7.49
C GLU A 204 -29.85 -20.53 -8.60
N LEU A 205 -28.68 -19.90 -8.67
CA LEU A 205 -27.63 -20.27 -9.61
C LEU A 205 -26.92 -21.53 -9.08
N SER A 206 -27.03 -22.64 -9.82
CA SER A 206 -26.34 -23.89 -9.52
C SER A 206 -24.85 -23.75 -9.85
N ILE A 207 -23.99 -23.86 -8.84
CA ILE A 207 -22.53 -23.92 -9.03
C ILE A 207 -22.17 -25.35 -9.44
N SER A 208 -21.33 -25.48 -10.46
CA SER A 208 -20.74 -26.76 -10.85
C SER A 208 -19.23 -26.72 -10.64
N ARG A 209 -18.66 -27.78 -10.07
CA ARG A 209 -17.21 -27.98 -9.94
C ARG A 209 -16.73 -28.76 -11.16
N VAL A 210 -15.57 -28.38 -11.70
CA VAL A 210 -14.88 -29.16 -12.73
C VAL A 210 -14.05 -30.21 -12.03
N GLU A 211 -14.36 -31.48 -12.28
CA GLU A 211 -13.63 -32.63 -11.77
C GLU A 211 -12.28 -32.81 -12.52
N PRO A 212 -11.33 -33.59 -11.98
CA PRO A 212 -10.02 -33.82 -12.61
C PRO A 212 -10.09 -34.44 -14.01
N ASP A 213 -11.19 -35.10 -14.35
CA ASP A 213 -11.47 -35.67 -15.66
C ASP A 213 -12.11 -34.69 -16.67
N GLY A 214 -12.31 -33.43 -16.24
CA GLY A 214 -12.92 -32.37 -17.04
C GLY A 214 -14.44 -32.37 -17.05
N THR A 215 -15.10 -33.29 -16.33
CA THR A 215 -16.56 -33.29 -16.19
C THR A 215 -17.03 -32.25 -15.16
N THR A 216 -18.25 -31.76 -15.31
CA THR A 216 -18.82 -30.79 -14.37
C THR A 216 -19.85 -31.46 -13.47
N SER A 217 -19.61 -31.48 -12.16
CA SER A 217 -20.53 -31.99 -11.15
C SER A 217 -21.21 -30.82 -10.41
N PRO A 218 -22.53 -30.86 -10.16
CA PRO A 218 -23.19 -29.82 -9.36
C PRO A 218 -22.70 -29.90 -7.91
N VAL A 219 -22.27 -28.76 -7.36
CA VAL A 219 -21.84 -28.67 -5.96
C VAL A 219 -23.06 -28.78 -5.06
N SER A 220 -23.00 -29.57 -3.99
CA SER A 220 -24.13 -29.72 -3.08
C SER A 220 -24.40 -28.41 -2.32
N LEU A 221 -25.62 -28.20 -1.83
CA LEU A 221 -25.94 -27.02 -1.02
C LEU A 221 -25.09 -26.96 0.27
N ALA A 222 -24.79 -28.12 0.87
CA ALA A 222 -23.95 -28.20 2.06
C ALA A 222 -22.53 -27.73 1.78
N ASP A 223 -21.93 -28.19 0.67
CA ASP A 223 -20.58 -27.77 0.27
C ASP A 223 -20.55 -26.27 -0.09
N GLN A 224 -21.61 -25.74 -0.70
CA GLN A 224 -21.71 -24.30 -0.99
C GLN A 224 -21.77 -23.46 0.29
N ILE A 225 -22.54 -23.89 1.29
CA ILE A 225 -22.60 -23.20 2.60
C ILE A 225 -21.25 -23.28 3.30
N GLU A 226 -20.58 -24.43 3.24
CA GLU A 226 -19.23 -24.59 3.82
C GLU A 226 -18.20 -23.69 3.12
N ASP A 227 -18.22 -23.63 1.79
CA ASP A 227 -17.36 -22.74 1.00
C ASP A 227 -17.61 -21.26 1.35
N GLU A 228 -18.88 -20.85 1.45
CA GLU A 228 -19.27 -19.47 1.81
C GLU A 228 -18.84 -19.11 3.25
N LEU A 229 -19.08 -20.00 4.23
CA LEU A 229 -18.65 -19.79 5.61
C LEU A 229 -17.11 -19.72 5.74
N ASN A 230 -16.40 -20.56 4.98
CA ASN A 230 -14.93 -20.52 4.96
C ASN A 230 -14.43 -19.21 4.34
N GLU A 231 -15.06 -18.74 3.27
CA GLU A 231 -14.74 -17.44 2.65
C GLU A 231 -14.99 -16.27 3.60
N ASP A 232 -16.09 -16.30 4.37
CA ASP A 232 -16.39 -15.30 5.41
C ASP A 232 -15.33 -15.26 6.50
N ILE A 233 -14.90 -16.42 7.02
CA ILE A 233 -13.86 -16.51 8.04
C ILE A 233 -12.54 -15.96 7.49
N VAL A 234 -12.18 -16.31 6.25
CA VAL A 234 -10.96 -15.80 5.59
C VAL A 234 -11.02 -14.29 5.42
N ASN A 235 -12.16 -13.74 4.98
CA ASN A 235 -12.35 -12.30 4.78
C ASN A 235 -12.32 -11.52 6.09
N ALA A 236 -12.94 -12.05 7.15
CA ALA A 236 -12.89 -11.46 8.48
C ALA A 236 -11.45 -11.43 9.03
N ASN A 237 -10.70 -12.52 8.86
CA ASN A 237 -9.29 -12.58 9.25
C ASN A 237 -8.42 -11.63 8.43
N LEU A 238 -8.65 -11.53 7.11
CA LEU A 238 -7.97 -10.60 6.23
C LEU A 238 -8.15 -9.14 6.70
N VAL A 239 -9.38 -8.75 7.03
CA VAL A 239 -9.68 -7.41 7.54
C VAL A 239 -9.08 -7.17 8.93
N ALA A 240 -9.09 -8.18 9.80
CA ALA A 240 -8.47 -8.08 11.12
C ALA A 240 -6.96 -7.85 11.02
N GLU A 241 -6.26 -8.61 10.16
CA GLU A 241 -4.82 -8.44 9.93
C GLU A 241 -4.49 -7.12 9.25
N PHE A 242 -5.29 -6.68 8.28
CA PHE A 242 -5.15 -5.35 7.67
C PHE A 242 -5.25 -4.24 8.72
N ASN A 243 -6.27 -4.27 9.57
CA ASN A 243 -6.44 -3.28 10.64
C ASN A 243 -5.29 -3.37 11.67
N ALA A 244 -4.81 -4.56 11.99
CA ALA A 244 -3.68 -4.75 12.89
C ALA A 244 -2.39 -4.13 12.34
N VAL A 245 -2.14 -4.23 11.03
CA VAL A 245 -1.02 -3.56 10.36
C VAL A 245 -1.15 -2.04 10.49
N LEU A 246 -2.34 -1.47 10.26
CA LEU A 246 -2.56 -0.04 10.41
C LEU A 246 -2.31 0.43 11.85
N THR A 247 -2.83 -0.31 12.85
CA THR A 247 -2.58 -0.01 14.26
C THR A 247 -1.09 -0.04 14.60
N LYS A 248 -0.35 -1.04 14.11
CA LYS A 248 1.11 -1.08 14.31
C LYS A 248 1.82 0.10 13.66
N CYS A 249 1.36 0.55 12.49
CA CYS A 249 1.91 1.74 11.84
C CYS A 249 1.67 3.02 12.66
N GLU A 250 0.49 3.15 13.27
CA GLU A 250 0.17 4.25 14.18
C GLU A 250 1.09 4.23 15.43
N GLU A 251 1.27 3.06 16.04
CA GLU A 251 2.16 2.88 17.20
C GLU A 251 3.62 3.20 16.84
N LEU A 252 4.09 2.73 15.68
CA LEU A 252 5.40 3.02 15.14
C LEU A 252 5.62 4.52 14.96
N ALA A 253 4.64 5.23 14.39
CA ALA A 253 4.72 6.67 14.19
C ALA A 253 4.81 7.43 15.52
N GLN A 254 4.02 7.03 16.52
CA GLN A 254 4.08 7.64 17.87
C GLN A 254 5.46 7.46 18.51
N ILE A 255 6.06 6.29 18.35
CA ILE A 255 7.37 5.97 18.91
C ILE A 255 8.47 6.72 18.16
N TYR A 256 8.39 6.77 16.83
CA TYR A 256 9.30 7.57 16.02
C TYR A 256 9.29 9.04 16.43
N HIS A 257 8.11 9.66 16.57
CA HIS A 257 7.99 11.08 16.94
C HIS A 257 8.44 11.42 18.37
N THR A 258 8.56 10.42 19.25
CA THR A 258 9.00 10.61 20.64
C THR A 258 10.42 10.12 20.89
N MET A 259 11.05 9.51 19.89
CA MET A 259 12.40 8.95 19.96
C MET A 259 13.48 10.04 19.94
N PRO A 260 14.48 10.00 20.83
CA PRO A 260 15.68 10.83 20.71
C PRO A 260 16.48 10.52 19.45
N LEU A 261 17.10 11.53 18.84
CA LEU A 261 17.84 11.42 17.58
C LEU A 261 18.92 10.30 17.60
N ASP A 262 19.54 10.06 18.76
CA ASP A 262 20.70 9.15 18.88
C ASP A 262 20.36 7.82 19.57
N SER A 263 19.09 7.43 19.61
CA SER A 263 18.67 6.25 20.36
C SER A 263 18.81 4.93 19.58
N LEU A 264 20.01 4.34 19.61
CA LEU A 264 20.27 3.01 19.01
C LEU A 264 19.27 1.91 19.40
N PRO A 265 18.85 1.76 20.68
CA PRO A 265 17.88 0.73 21.05
C PRO A 265 16.52 0.91 20.37
N LEU A 266 16.08 2.16 20.19
CA LEU A 266 14.81 2.45 19.54
C LEU A 266 14.88 2.22 18.02
N TYR A 267 16.01 2.49 17.37
CA TYR A 267 16.21 2.11 15.96
C TYR A 267 16.14 0.60 15.74
N LEU A 268 16.74 -0.19 16.63
CA LEU A 268 16.66 -1.66 16.60
C LEU A 268 15.22 -2.14 16.81
N GLN A 269 14.48 -1.50 17.72
CA GLN A 269 13.08 -1.82 17.96
C GLN A 269 12.20 -1.49 16.76
N LEU A 270 12.37 -0.32 16.14
CA LEU A 270 11.70 0.07 14.90
C LEU A 270 11.98 -0.93 13.78
N HIS A 271 13.25 -1.34 13.60
CA HIS A 271 13.64 -2.34 12.61
C HIS A 271 12.93 -3.67 12.84
N GLY A 272 12.94 -4.18 14.08
CA GLY A 272 12.28 -5.43 14.43
C GLY A 272 10.79 -5.41 14.14
N TRP A 273 10.10 -4.32 14.46
CA TRP A 273 8.67 -4.17 14.19
C TRP A 273 8.33 -4.03 12.72
N LEU A 274 9.10 -3.24 11.96
CA LEU A 274 8.94 -3.14 10.50
C LEU A 274 9.19 -4.50 9.84
N ASN A 275 10.19 -5.26 10.31
CA ASN A 275 10.46 -6.60 9.84
C ASN A 275 9.28 -7.55 10.10
N THR A 276 8.67 -7.49 11.30
CA THR A 276 7.44 -8.24 11.62
C THR A 276 6.30 -7.88 10.68
N ILE A 277 6.06 -6.60 10.40
CA ILE A 277 5.00 -6.14 9.50
C ILE A 277 5.21 -6.66 8.08
N VAL A 278 6.44 -6.64 7.57
CA VAL A 278 6.74 -7.01 6.17
C VAL A 278 6.80 -8.54 5.98
N HIS A 279 7.36 -9.27 6.94
CA HIS A 279 7.77 -10.67 6.73
C HIS A 279 7.09 -11.70 7.64
N GLU A 280 6.55 -11.30 8.78
CA GLU A 280 6.04 -12.24 9.79
C GLU A 280 4.51 -12.26 9.87
N ILE A 281 3.81 -11.34 9.18
CA ILE A 281 2.35 -11.42 9.07
C ILE A 281 1.93 -12.72 8.35
N PRO A 282 0.75 -13.28 8.68
CA PRO A 282 0.24 -14.46 8.00
C PRO A 282 0.23 -14.27 6.48
N ARG A 283 0.62 -15.32 5.76
CA ARG A 283 0.54 -15.30 4.30
C ARG A 283 -0.91 -15.46 3.89
N PHE A 284 -1.47 -14.39 3.34
CA PHE A 284 -2.73 -14.44 2.62
C PHE A 284 -2.44 -14.78 1.17
N GLU A 285 -2.50 -16.07 0.84
CA GLU A 285 -2.65 -16.45 -0.55
C GLU A 285 -4.01 -15.96 -1.02
N ALA A 286 -4.04 -15.30 -2.18
CA ALA A 286 -5.31 -14.88 -2.72
C ALA A 286 -6.23 -16.11 -2.91
N PRO A 287 -7.50 -16.04 -2.47
CA PRO A 287 -8.43 -17.16 -2.62
C PRO A 287 -8.54 -17.57 -4.09
N ARG A 288 -8.86 -18.86 -4.34
CA ARG A 288 -9.00 -19.47 -5.68
C ARG A 288 -10.10 -18.86 -6.57
N GLY A 289 -10.77 -17.79 -6.13
CA GLY A 289 -11.71 -17.03 -6.93
C GLY A 289 -10.97 -16.17 -7.96
N PHE A 290 -11.30 -16.35 -9.25
CA PHE A 290 -10.74 -15.66 -10.43
C PHE A 290 -9.56 -16.32 -11.16
N ALA A 291 -9.42 -17.65 -11.11
CA ALA A 291 -8.66 -18.39 -12.13
C ALA A 291 -9.33 -18.39 -13.54
N GLY A 292 -10.34 -17.54 -13.80
CA GLY A 292 -11.16 -17.55 -15.01
C GLY A 292 -11.26 -16.23 -15.78
N LEU A 293 -10.41 -15.22 -15.50
CA LEU A 293 -10.38 -13.96 -16.25
C LEU A 293 -8.97 -13.63 -16.79
N THR A 294 -8.14 -14.65 -16.98
CA THR A 294 -6.95 -14.57 -17.84
C THR A 294 -7.30 -15.08 -19.24
N GLU A 295 -8.23 -14.40 -19.89
CA GLU A 295 -8.33 -14.28 -21.35
C GLU A 295 -8.73 -12.83 -21.68
#